data_AF-A0A2S1Z421-F1
#
_entry.id   AF-A0A2S1Z421-F1
#
_cell.length_a   1.000
_cell.length_b   1.000
_cell.length_c   1.000
_cell.angle_alpha   90.00
_cell.angle_beta   90.00
_cell.angle_gamma   90.00
#
_symmetry.space_group_name_H-M   'P 1'
#
loop_
_entity.id
_entity.type
_entity.pdbx_description
1 polymer ?
#
loop_
_entity_poly.entity_id
_entity_poly.type
_entity_poly.pdbx_seq_one_letter_code
_entity_poly.pdbx_strand_id
1 'polypeptide(L)' 'MIKVVRGNPTPEELAAALAVVQARAAATASAVSGAPLPPEEWSDPARIARARALRPGPRSWSRTYWPG' A
#
# COMPACT_ATOMS: atom_id res chain seq x y z
N MET A 1 -13.36 -5.98 -1.22
CA MET A 1 -13.28 -7.46 -1.13
C MET A 1 -11.90 -7.81 -0.59
N ILE A 2 -11.80 -8.41 0.59
CA ILE A 2 -10.51 -8.78 1.22
C ILE A 2 -10.14 -10.19 0.79
N LYS A 3 -8.88 -10.41 0.40
CA LYS A 3 -8.34 -11.71 -0.02
C LYS A 3 -7.15 -12.10 0.85
N VAL A 4 -7.17 -13.34 1.36
CA VAL A 4 -6.00 -13.95 2.02
C VAL A 4 -5.02 -14.38 0.93
N VAL A 5 -3.82 -13.79 0.93
CA VAL A 5 -2.78 -14.08 -0.07
C VAL A 5 -1.94 -15.30 0.32
N ARG A 6 -1.78 -15.54 1.63
CA ARG A 6 -0.97 -16.64 2.19
C ARG A 6 -1.56 -17.11 3.53
N GLY A 7 -1.48 -18.41 3.80
CA GLY A 7 -1.97 -19.04 5.03
C GLY A 7 -3.40 -19.58 4.92
N ASN A 8 -3.84 -20.33 5.93
CA ASN A 8 -5.20 -20.86 6.05
C ASN A 8 -5.80 -20.42 7.41
N PRO A 9 -6.13 -19.12 7.56
CA PRO A 9 -6.68 -18.61 8.81
C PRO A 9 -8.03 -19.25 9.09
N THR A 10 -8.34 -19.44 10.37
CA THR A 10 -9.68 -19.91 10.73
C THR A 10 -10.72 -18.80 10.49
N PRO A 11 -12.01 -19.16 10.35
CA PRO A 11 -13.08 -18.16 10.22
C PRO A 11 -13.10 -17.15 11.36
N GLU A 12 -12.76 -17.58 12.58
CA GLU A 12 -12.71 -16.75 13.78
C GLU A 12 -11.58 -15.72 13.71
N GLU A 13 -10.40 -16.13 13.25
CA GLU A 13 -9.26 -15.23 13.05
C GLU A 13 -9.56 -14.19 11.97
N LEU A 14 -10.22 -14.59 10.89
CA LEU A 14 -10.65 -13.65 9.84
C LEU A 14 -11.67 -12.65 10.40
N ALA A 15 -12.64 -13.11 11.20
CA ALA A 15 -13.62 -12.24 11.84
C ALA A 15 -12.95 -11.22 12.78
N ALA A 16 -11.99 -11.67 13.60
CA ALA A 16 -11.23 -10.79 14.48
C ALA A 16 -10.42 -9.74 13.70
N ALA A 17 -9.73 -10.16 12.63
CA ALA A 17 -8.96 -9.24 11.77
C ALA A 17 -9.88 -8.20 11.11
N LEU A 18 -11.03 -8.62 10.59
CA LEU A 18 -12.02 -7.72 10.00
C LEU A 18 -12.58 -6.73 11.03
N ALA A 19 -12.85 -7.17 12.26
CA ALA A 19 -13.34 -6.29 13.32
C ALA A 19 -12.32 -5.17 13.64
N VAL A 20 -11.02 -5.49 13.72
CA VAL A 20 -9.97 -4.49 13.95
C VAL A 20 -9.85 -3.50 12.79
N VAL A 21 -9.89 -4.00 11.55
CA VAL A 21 -9.84 -3.13 10.35
C VAL A 21 -11.04 -2.18 10.31
N GLN A 22 -12.24 -2.67 10.60
CA GLN A 22 -13.45 -1.85 10.65
C GLN A 22 -13.40 -0.82 11.78
N ALA A 23 -12.99 -1.21 12.98
CA ALA A 23 -12.85 -0.30 14.11
C ALA A 23 -11.87 0.84 13.80
N ARG A 24 -10.73 0.53 13.16
CA ARG A 24 -9.75 1.54 12.74
C ARG A 24 -10.31 2.45 11.65
N ALA A 25 -11.04 1.92 10.68
CA ALA A 25 -11.67 2.73 9.64
C ALA A 25 -12.72 3.69 10.23
N ALA A 26 -13.54 3.24 11.17
CA ALA A 26 -14.53 4.08 11.86
C ALA A 26 -13.87 5.18 12.69
N ALA A 27 -12.77 4.88 13.39
CA ALA A 27 -11.99 5.86 14.14
C ALA A 27 -11.40 6.93 13.21
N THR A 28 -10.80 6.53 12.09
CA THR A 28 -10.27 7.49 11.09
C THR A 28 -11.39 8.34 10.48
N ALA A 29 -12.53 7.74 10.12
CA ALA A 29 -13.68 8.47 9.58
C ALA A 29 -14.22 9.51 10.57
N SER A 30 -14.25 9.19 11.86
CA SER A 30 -14.68 10.11 12.92
C SER A 30 -13.68 11.23 13.18
N ALA A 31 -12.39 11.00 12.89
CA ALA A 31 -11.32 12.00 13.03
C ALA A 31 -11.30 13.04 11.90
N VAL A 32 -12.01 12.81 10.78
CA VAL A 32 -12.14 13.80 9.69
C VAL A 32 -13.16 14.85 10.11
N SER A 33 -12.73 15.75 10.99
CA SER A 33 -13.43 16.99 11.30
C SER A 33 -12.56 18.18 10.88
N GLY A 34 -12.95 18.85 9.79
CA GLY A 34 -12.66 20.29 9.63
C GLY A 34 -11.93 20.75 8.37
N ALA A 35 -11.05 19.97 7.74
CA ALA A 35 -10.34 20.43 6.53
C ALA A 35 -9.97 19.27 5.59
N PRO A 36 -9.98 19.50 4.26
CA PRO A 36 -9.41 18.53 3.32
C PRO A 36 -7.94 18.28 3.69
N LEU A 37 -7.59 17.03 3.95
CA LEU A 37 -6.20 16.62 4.08
C LEU A 37 -5.52 16.89 2.73
N PRO A 38 -4.32 17.51 2.71
CA PRO A 38 -3.55 17.60 1.48
C PRO A 38 -3.32 16.19 0.93
N PRO A 39 -3.31 16.01 -0.41
CA PRO A 39 -3.14 14.70 -1.01
C PRO A 39 -1.85 14.04 -0.48
N GLU A 40 -1.95 12.78 -0.07
CA GLU A 40 -0.82 11.99 0.38
C GLU A 40 0.30 12.03 -0.67
N GLU A 41 1.45 12.59 -0.31
CA GLU A 41 2.56 12.82 -1.23
C GLU A 41 3.05 11.53 -1.91
N TRP A 42 2.77 10.37 -1.30
CA TRP A 42 3.07 9.06 -1.83
C TRP A 42 2.30 8.73 -3.12
N SER A 43 1.04 9.17 -3.21
CA SER A 43 0.16 8.88 -4.34
C SER A 43 0.07 10.02 -5.36
N ASP A 44 0.88 11.08 -5.21
CA ASP A 44 0.91 12.21 -6.13
C ASP A 44 1.35 11.77 -7.55
N PRO A 45 0.46 11.83 -8.56
CA PRO A 45 0.80 11.48 -9.93
C PRO A 45 1.94 12.33 -10.49
N ALA A 46 2.10 13.58 -10.05
CA ALA A 46 3.19 14.45 -10.49
C ALA A 46 4.56 13.97 -9.99
N ARG A 47 4.61 13.18 -8.91
CA ARG A 47 5.82 12.51 -8.40
C ARG A 47 6.08 11.18 -9.12
N ILE A 48 5.04 10.40 -9.38
CA ILE A 48 5.14 9.08 -10.05
C ILE A 48 5.47 9.26 -11.55
N ALA A 49 4.76 10.15 -12.24
CA ALA A 49 4.88 10.33 -13.69
C ALA A 49 6.09 11.17 -14.12
N ARG A 50 6.72 11.92 -13.20
CA ARG A 50 7.93 12.73 -13.48
C ARG A 50 9.23 12.08 -13.01
N ALA A 51 9.24 10.76 -12.80
CA ALA A 51 10.50 10.05 -12.67
C ALA A 51 11.32 10.24 -13.95
N ARG A 52 12.36 11.07 -13.88
CA ARG A 52 13.36 11.21 -14.94
C ARG A 52 13.81 9.80 -15.32
N ALA A 53 13.73 9.46 -16.59
CA ALA A 53 14.19 8.17 -17.08
C ALA A 53 15.64 7.97 -16.63
N LEU A 54 15.84 7.08 -15.66
CA LEU A 54 17.18 6.67 -15.23
C LEU A 54 17.81 6.04 -16.46
N ARG A 55 18.92 6.59 -16.95
CA ARG A 55 19.64 6.05 -18.10
C ARG A 55 20.53 4.91 -17.61
N PRO A 56 20.16 3.63 -17.81
CA PRO A 56 21.02 2.52 -17.42
C PRO A 56 22.37 2.61 -18.14
N GLY A 57 23.47 2.59 -17.38
CA GLY A 57 24.81 2.45 -17.94
C GLY A 57 25.13 1.00 -18.35
N PRO A 58 26.21 0.75 -19.11
CA PRO A 58 26.65 -0.61 -19.41
C PRO A 58 26.85 -1.40 -18.10
N ARG A 59 26.23 -2.59 -17.99
CA ARG A 59 26.16 -3.46 -16.78
C ARG A 59 25.19 -3.08 -15.66
N SER A 60 24.33 -2.08 -15.84
CA SER A 60 23.33 -1.69 -14.82
C SER A 60 22.31 -2.79 -14.48
N TRP A 61 22.03 -3.69 -15.42
CA TRP A 61 21.07 -4.80 -15.24
C TRP A 61 21.73 -6.18 -15.13
N SER A 62 23.06 -6.27 -15.28
CA SER A 62 23.77 -7.56 -15.26
C SER A 62 23.84 -8.17 -13.86
N ARG A 63 23.35 -7.48 -12.82
CA ARG A 63 23.35 -7.93 -11.44
C ARG A 63 21.97 -8.00 -10.78
N THR A 64 20.90 -7.76 -11.54
CA THR A 64 19.50 -7.86 -11.06
C THR A 64 18.91 -9.28 -11.19
N TYR A 65 19.74 -10.28 -11.46
CA TYR A 65 19.30 -11.67 -11.40
C TYR A 65 18.95 -12.03 -9.94
N TRP A 66 17.67 -12.32 -9.71
CA TRP A 66 17.19 -13.05 -8.54
C TRP A 66 16.83 -14.47 -9.01
N PRO A 67 17.52 -15.53 -8.56
CA PRO A 67 16.98 -16.88 -8.62
C PRO A 67 15.90 -17.02 -7.55
N GLY A 68 14.66 -17.29 -7.96
CA GLY A 68 13.51 -17.51 -7.08
C GLY A 68 12.23 -17.70 -7.87
#